data_AF-A0A1W2CP33-F1
#
_entry.id   AF-A0A1W2CP33-F1
#
_cell.length_a   1.000
_cell.length_b   1.000
_cell.length_c   1.000
_cell.angle_alpha   90.00
_cell.angle_beta   90.00
_cell.angle_gamma   90.00
#
_symmetry.space_group_name_H-M   'P 1'
#
loop_
_entity.id
_entity.type
_entity.pdbx_description
1 polymer ?
#
loop_
_entity_poly.entity_id
_entity_poly.type
_entity_poly.pdbx_seq_one_letter_code
_entity_poly.pdbx_strand_id
1 'polypeptide(L)' 'MSTLKPPFRADHVGSLLRPQAITAARKKHPEGDGLSPAGLKTVEDAEIPALI' A
#
# COMPACT_ATOMS: atom_id res chain seq x y z
N MET A 1 25.15 8.96 13.01
CA MET A 1 23.76 8.80 13.49
C MET A 1 23.82 7.91 14.73
N SER A 2 23.14 8.29 15.82
CA SER A 2 23.09 7.50 17.05
C SER A 2 22.41 6.15 16.78
N THR A 3 22.99 5.05 17.26
CA THR A 3 22.45 3.68 17.15
C THR A 3 21.57 3.30 18.35
N LEU A 4 21.30 4.23 19.27
CA LEU A 4 20.48 4.00 20.45
C LEU A 4 19.00 3.86 20.04
N LYS A 5 18.39 2.72 20.37
CA LYS A 5 16.94 2.54 20.27
C LYS A 5 16.31 3.44 21.34
N PRO A 6 15.59 4.53 20.98
CA PRO A 6 15.05 5.46 21.97
C PRO A 6 14.06 4.73 22.89
N PRO A 7 13.91 5.15 24.15
CA PRO A 7 12.96 4.53 25.08
C PRO A 7 11.49 4.74 24.66
N PHE A 8 11.24 5.59 23.67
CA PHE A 8 9.92 5.88 23.11
C PHE A 8 9.77 5.24 21.72
N ARG A 9 8.58 4.70 21.44
CA ARG A 9 8.22 4.24 20.08
C ARG A 9 7.81 5.44 19.23
N ALA A 10 8.37 5.51 18.03
CA ALA A 10 7.85 6.35 16.96
C ALA A 10 6.92 5.46 16.11
N ASP A 11 5.62 5.53 16.39
CA ASP A 11 4.61 4.82 15.61
C ASP A 11 4.05 5.73 14.51
N HIS A 12 3.88 5.20 13.31
CA HIS A 12 3.17 5.88 12.23
C HIS A 12 1.72 5.41 12.21
N VAL A 13 0.80 6.34 12.42
CA VAL A 13 -0.64 6.05 12.49
C VAL A 13 -1.32 6.52 11.21
N GLY A 14 -2.18 5.67 10.64
CA GLY A 14 -3.07 6.05 9.55
C GLY A 14 -2.61 5.61 8.16
N SER A 15 -3.07 6.34 7.14
CA SER A 15 -2.83 6.00 5.74
C SER A 15 -1.46 6.51 5.29
N LEU A 16 -0.70 5.65 4.62
CA LEU A 16 0.47 6.05 3.85
C LEU A 16 0.05 6.63 2.50
N LEU A 17 0.98 7.30 1.82
CA LEU A 17 0.78 7.71 0.44
C LEU A 17 0.54 6.47 -0.43
N ARG A 18 -0.61 6.42 -1.10
CA ARG A 18 -0.97 5.27 -1.94
C ARG A 18 -0.10 5.24 -3.20
N PRO A 19 0.55 4.10 -3.50
CA PRO A 19 1.26 3.91 -4.76
C PRO A 19 0.37 4.17 -5.98
N GLN A 20 1.00 4.65 -7.06
CA GLN A 20 0.30 4.92 -8.32
C GLN A 20 -0.32 3.65 -8.90
N ALA A 21 0.36 2.50 -8.77
CA ALA A 21 -0.13 1.20 -9.24
C ALA A 21 -1.43 0.79 -8.53
N ILE A 22 -1.50 0.87 -7.20
CA ILE A 22 -2.72 0.60 -6.42
C ILE A 22 -3.84 1.56 -6.83
N THR A 23 -3.53 2.85 -7.03
CA THR A 23 -4.52 3.84 -7.47
C THR A 23 -5.08 3.51 -8.85
N ALA A 24 -4.24 3.11 -9.80
CA ALA A 24 -4.67 2.70 -11.14
C ALA A 24 -5.49 1.40 -11.11
N ALA A 25 -5.07 0.40 -10.33
CA ALA A 25 -5.79 -0.86 -10.16
C ALA A 25 -7.19 -0.64 -9.56
N ARG A 26 -7.30 0.21 -8.54
CA ARG A 26 -8.60 0.58 -7.94
C ARG A 26 -9.52 1.33 -8.88
N LYS A 27 -8.98 2.15 -9.79
CA LYS A 27 -9.78 2.79 -10.86
C LYS A 27 -10.32 1.78 -11.87
N LYS A 28 -9.57 0.71 -12.14
CA LYS A 28 -9.95 -0.36 -13.08
C LYS A 28 -10.93 -1.39 -12.49
N HIS A 29 -11.00 -1.52 -11.16
CA HIS A 29 -11.87 -2.50 -10.50
C HIS A 29 -13.40 -2.26 -10.63
N PRO A 30 -13.93 -1.02 -10.50
CA PRO A 30 -15.39 -0.77 -10.48
C PRO A 30 -16.08 -0.75 -11.85
N GLU A 31 -15.33 -0.64 -12.95
CA GLU A 31 -15.91 -0.76 -14.29
C GLU A 31 -15.96 -2.25 -14.64
N GLY A 32 -17.14 -2.78 -14.96
CA GLY A 32 -17.42 -4.21 -15.13
C GLY A 32 -16.58 -4.97 -16.18
N ASP A 33 -15.65 -4.28 -16.86
CA ASP A 33 -14.66 -4.84 -17.79
C ASP A 33 -13.23 -4.99 -17.21
N GLY A 34 -12.95 -4.50 -15.99
CA GLY A 34 -11.65 -3.83 -15.82
C GLY A 34 -10.58 -4.39 -14.87
N LEU A 35 -10.88 -5.13 -13.79
CA LEU A 35 -9.89 -5.88 -13.00
C LEU A 35 -10.64 -6.74 -11.98
N SER A 36 -10.43 -8.05 -11.99
CA SER A 36 -11.09 -8.93 -11.01
C SER A 36 -10.66 -8.58 -9.57
N PRO A 37 -11.46 -8.92 -8.55
CA PRO A 37 -11.04 -8.76 -7.15
C PRO A 37 -9.68 -9.42 -6.86
N ALA A 38 -9.42 -10.58 -7.46
CA ALA A 38 -8.14 -11.29 -7.35
C ALA A 38 -6.99 -10.51 -8.03
N GLY A 39 -7.26 -9.87 -9.17
CA GLY A 39 -6.30 -9.01 -9.85
C GLY A 39 -5.95 -7.77 -9.03
N LEU A 40 -6.95 -7.13 -8.41
CA LEU A 40 -6.71 -6.00 -7.50
C LEU A 40 -5.86 -6.42 -6.31
N LYS A 41 -6.20 -7.56 -5.68
CA LYS A 41 -5.43 -8.12 -4.56
C LYS A 41 -3.98 -8.40 -4.93
N THR A 42 -3.73 -8.92 -6.13
CA THR A 42 -2.36 -9.20 -6.61
C THR A 42 -1.52 -7.92 -6.69
N VAL A 43 -2.10 -6.81 -7.16
CA VAL A 43 -1.41 -5.51 -7.19
C VAL A 43 -1.18 -4.98 -5.78
N GLU A 44 -2.16 -5.09 -4.88
CA GLU A 44 -2.00 -4.67 -3.49
C GLU A 44 -0.91 -5.47 -2.76
N ASP A 45 -0.88 -6.79 -2.92
CA ASP A 45 0.11 -7.68 -2.32
C ASP A 45 1.55 -7.41 -2.84
N ALA A 46 1.70 -6.93 -4.07
CA ALA A 46 3.00 -6.57 -4.66
C ALA A 46 3.54 -5.22 -4.15
N GLU A 47 2.66 -4.24 -3.93
CA GLU A 47 3.05 -2.85 -3.66
C GLU A 47 3.10 -2.52 -2.16
N ILE A 48 2.25 -3.14 -1.32
CA ILE A 48 2.22 -2.88 0.13
C ILE A 48 3.56 -3.19 0.83
N PRO A 49 4.30 -4.27 0.51
CA PRO A 49 5.58 -4.54 1.15
C PRO A 49 6.64 -3.45 0.94
N ALA A 50 6.53 -2.65 -0.12
CA ALA A 50 7.46 -1.54 -0.38
C ALA A 50 7.14 -0.27 0.43
N LEU A 51 6.01 -0.25 1.15
CA LEU A 51 5.55 0.89 1.96
C LEU A 51 5.92 0.79 3.44
N ILE A 52 6.37 -0.38 3.91
CA ILE A 52 6.69 -0.68 5.32
C ILE A 52 8.13 -1.16 5.46
#